data_AF-A0A2N2S3U9-F1
#
_entry.id   AF-A0A2N2S3U9-F1
#
_cell.length_a   1.000
_cell.length_b   1.000
_cell.length_c   1.000
_cell.angle_alpha   90.00
_cell.angle_beta   90.00
_cell.angle_gamma   90.00
#
_symmetry.space_group_name_H-M   'P 1'
#
loop_
_entity.id
_entity.type
_entity.pdbx_description
1 polymer ?
#
loop_
_entity_poly.entity_id
_entity_poly.type
_entity_poly.pdbx_seq_one_letter_code
_entity_poly.pdbx_strand_id
1 'polypeptide(L)' 'MKCPFCGDPNTQVTDTRENDDGDVVRRRRRCVSCDKRFTTYERIDLKMPHIVKRNGSRSDFDHAKLA' A
#
# COMPACT_ATOMS: atom_id res chain seq x y z
N MET A 1 2.58 7.03 9.04
CA MET A 1 1.29 6.41 9.43
C MET A 1 0.80 7.09 10.68
N LYS A 2 -0.42 7.67 10.68
CA LYS A 2 -1.01 8.27 11.88
C LYS A 2 -1.49 7.18 12.85
N CYS A 3 -1.31 7.40 14.15
CA CYS A 3 -1.82 6.52 15.19
C CYS A 3 -3.36 6.46 15.12
N PRO A 4 -3.99 5.29 15.01
CA PRO A 4 -5.44 5.18 14.94
C PRO A 4 -6.14 5.54 16.27
N PHE A 5 -5.39 5.67 17.37
CA PHE A 5 -5.95 5.95 18.68
C PHE A 5 -5.89 7.42 19.10
N CYS A 6 -4.79 8.12 18.78
CA CYS A 6 -4.59 9.52 19.16
C CYS A 6 -4.32 10.46 17.98
N GLY A 7 -4.22 9.94 16.75
CA GLY A 7 -3.98 10.74 15.54
C GLY A 7 -2.54 11.18 15.32
N ASP A 8 -1.64 10.99 16.31
CA ASP A 8 -0.25 11.41 16.23
C ASP A 8 0.50 10.75 15.05
N PRO A 9 1.25 11.52 14.24
CA PRO A 9 1.97 10.97 13.08
C PRO A 9 3.22 10.17 13.45
N ASN A 10 3.74 10.33 14.67
CA ASN A 10 4.97 9.74 15.12
C ASN A 10 4.74 8.32 15.66
N THR A 11 5.06 7.34 14.81
CA THR A 11 4.85 5.91 15.10
C THR A 11 6.07 5.09 14.67
N GLN A 12 6.61 4.32 15.61
CA GLN A 12 7.81 3.50 15.40
C GLN A 12 7.44 2.09 14.95
N VAL A 13 8.16 1.56 13.96
CA VAL A 13 8.04 0.15 13.56
C VAL A 13 8.82 -0.71 14.54
N THR A 14 8.16 -1.71 15.11
CA THR A 14 8.75 -2.63 16.11
C THR A 14 9.05 -4.01 15.54
N ASP A 15 8.32 -4.44 14.51
CA ASP A 15 8.44 -5.77 13.92
C ASP A 15 7.87 -5.72 12.49
N THR A 16 8.52 -6.39 11.55
CA THR A 16 8.10 -6.48 10.14
C THR A 16 8.09 -7.95 9.73
N ARG A 17 7.00 -8.38 9.10
CA ARG A 17 6.87 -9.70 8.47
C ARG A 17 6.40 -9.54 7.04
N GLU A 18 6.94 -10.34 6.16
CA GLU A 18 6.56 -10.43 4.75
C GLU A 18 5.75 -11.72 4.57
N ASN A 19 4.76 -11.71 3.67
CA ASN A 19 4.06 -12.92 3.28
C ASN A 19 4.91 -13.73 2.29
N ASP A 20 4.71 -15.05 2.20
CA ASP A 20 5.51 -15.92 1.31
C ASP A 20 5.36 -15.54 -0.17
N ASP A 21 4.20 -14.98 -0.55
CA ASP A 21 3.92 -14.48 -1.91
C ASP A 21 4.51 -13.08 -2.18
N GLY A 22 5.13 -12.42 -1.19
CA GLY A 22 5.79 -11.12 -1.31
C GLY A 22 4.86 -9.93 -1.60
N ASP A 23 3.55 -10.13 -1.58
CA ASP A 23 2.53 -9.17 -1.97
C ASP A 23 2.09 -8.23 -0.84
N VAL A 24 2.26 -8.69 0.40
CA VAL A 24 1.86 -7.97 1.63
C VAL A 24 3.00 -7.91 2.64
N VAL A 25 3.27 -6.70 3.13
CA VAL A 25 4.16 -6.45 4.27
C VAL A 25 3.33 -6.08 5.49
N ARG A 26 3.42 -6.89 6.54
CA ARG A 26 2.78 -6.64 7.83
C ARG A 26 3.78 -6.00 8.79
N ARG A 27 3.46 -4.81 9.31
CA ARG A 27 4.29 -4.11 10.31
C ARG A 27 3.56 -3.91 11.62
N ARG A 28 4.18 -4.24 12.75
CA ARG A 28 3.69 -3.88 14.09
C ARG A 28 4.30 -2.54 14.50
N ARG A 29 3.47 -1.55 14.78
CA ARG A 29 3.88 -0.19 15.16
C ARG A 29 3.54 0.12 16.62
N ARG A 30 4.32 1.00 17.25
CA ARG A 30 4.06 1.60 18.56
C ARG A 30 3.97 3.12 18.40
N CYS A 31 2.96 3.75 18.97
CA CYS A 31 2.87 5.20 19.02
C CYS A 31 3.75 5.72 20.17
N VAL A 32 4.57 6.74 19.91
CA VAL A 32 5.40 7.37 20.96
C VAL A 32 4.62 8.33 21.87
N SER A 33 3.47 8.83 21.41
CA SER A 33 2.63 9.75 22.18
C SER A 33 1.70 9.02 23.17
N CYS A 34 0.99 7.97 22.74
CA CYS A 34 0.00 7.27 23.58
C CYS A 34 0.40 5.83 23.95
N ASP A 35 1.61 5.40 23.59
CA ASP A 35 2.20 4.08 23.86
C ASP A 35 1.47 2.83 23.30
N LYS A 36 0.35 3.04 22.62
CA LYS A 36 -0.46 1.95 22.05
C LYS A 36 0.24 1.30 20.86
N ARG A 37 0.01 0.01 20.71
CA ARG A 37 0.53 -0.82 19.61
C ARG A 37 -0.59 -1.17 18.63
N PHE A 38 -0.27 -1.19 17.34
CA PHE A 38 -1.20 -1.56 16.27
C PHE A 38 -0.45 -2.19 15.10
N THR A 39 -1.19 -2.85 14.20
CA THR A 39 -0.62 -3.52 13.01
C THR A 39 -1.06 -2.76 11.76
N THR A 40 -0.13 -2.57 10.81
CA THR A 40 -0.40 -2.03 9.49
C THR A 40 -0.06 -3.07 8.44
N TYR A 41 -0.83 -3.09 7.36
CA TYR A 41 -0.59 -3.91 6.18
C TYR A 41 -0.27 -2.97 5.02
N GLU A 42 0.90 -3.14 4.43
CA GLU A 42 1.33 -2.47 3.21
C GLU A 42 1.15 -3.48 2.06
N ARG A 43 0.52 -3.06 0.97
CA ARG A 43 0.29 -3.87 -0.23
C ARG A 43 0.76 -3.11 -1.45
N ILE A 44 1.19 -3.82 -2.48
CA ILE A 44 1.54 -3.21 -3.76
C ILE A 44 0.25 -2.69 -4.43
N ASP A 45 0.20 -1.38 -4.73
CA ASP A 45 -0.87 -0.77 -5.53
C ASP A 45 -0.47 -0.79 -7.01
N LEU A 46 -0.72 -1.92 -7.67
CA LEU A 46 -0.49 -2.10 -9.10
C LEU A 46 -1.62 -1.42 -9.90
N LYS A 47 -1.33 -0.22 -10.42
CA LYS A 47 -2.20 0.46 -11.40
C LYS A 47 -1.62 0.31 -12.80
N MET A 48 -2.37 -0.36 -13.68
CA MET A 48 -2.02 -0.44 -15.09
C MET A 48 -2.13 0.94 -15.77
N PRO A 49 -1.29 1.22 -16.77
CA PRO A 49 -1.33 2.50 -17.48
C PRO A 49 -2.62 2.64 -18.29
N HIS A 50 -3.04 3.89 -18.52
CA HIS A 50 -4.04 4.17 -19.54
C HIS A 50 -3.36 4.34 -20.90
N ILE A 51 -3.95 3.74 -21.94
CA ILE A 51 -3.51 3.84 -23.32
C ILE A 51 -4.22 5.01 -24.00
N VAL A 52 -3.47 5.87 -24.67
CA VAL A 52 -4.01 6.89 -25.58
C VAL A 52 -4.05 6.30 -26.99
N LYS A 53 -5.26 6.08 -27.51
CA LYS A 53 -5.45 5.58 -28.89
C LYS A 53 -5.13 6.67 -29.91
N ARG A 54 -4.92 6.28 -31.17
CA ARG A 54 -4.60 7.21 -32.28
C ARG A 54 -5.67 8.29 -32.49
N ASN A 55 -6.93 8.02 -32.13
CA ASN A 55 -8.04 8.98 -32.18
C ASN A 55 -8.12 9.89 -30.93
N GLY A 56 -7.14 9.85 -30.02
CA GLY A 56 -7.11 10.64 -28.79
C GLY A 56 -7.93 10.07 -27.63
N SER A 57 -8.72 9.01 -27.85
CA SER A 57 -9.48 8.38 -26.76
C SER A 57 -8.57 7.65 -25.78
N ARG A 58 -8.90 7.70 -24.48
CA ARG A 58 -8.21 6.97 -23.43
C ARG A 58 -8.95 5.67 -23.12
N SER A 59 -8.21 4.59 -22.97
CA SER A 59 -8.75 3.30 -22.51
C SER A 59 -7.78 2.66 -21.54
N ASP A 60 -8.27 1.83 -20.64
CA ASP A 60 -7.40 1.02 -19.80
C ASP A 60 -6.53 0.08 -20.65
N PHE A 61 -5.30 -0.12 -20.18
CA PHE A 61 -4.45 -1.14 -20.74
C PHE A 61 -5.09 -2.51 -20.54
N ASP A 62 -5.13 -3.28 -21.62
CA ASP A 62 -5.70 -4.61 -21.66
C ASP A 62 -4.69 -5.53 -22.34
N HIS A 63 -4.09 -6.40 -21.54
CA HIS A 63 -3.05 -7.32 -21.99
C HIS A 63 -3.56 -8.30 -23.05
N ALA A 64 -4.85 -8.61 -23.10
CA ALA A 64 -5.42 -9.51 -24.10
C ALA A 64 -5.35 -8.93 -25.53
N LYS A 65 -5.17 -7.61 -25.68
CA LYS A 65 -5.03 -6.95 -26.99
C LYS A 65 -3.62 -7.07 -27.61
N LEU A 66 -2.68 -7.71 -26.92
CA LEU A 66 -1.31 -7.94 -27.41
C LEU A 66 -1.13 -9.28 -28.16
N ALA A 67 -2.17 -10.12 -28.19
CA ALA A 67 -2.17 -11.43 -28.84
C ALA A 67 -2.50 -11.35 -30.33
#